data_AF-A0AAW9LDE7-F1
#
_entry.id   AF-A0AAW9LDE7-F1
#
_cell.length_a   1.000
_cell.length_b   1.000
_cell.length_c   1.000
_cell.angle_alpha   90.00
_cell.angle_beta   90.00
_cell.angle_gamma   90.00
#
_symmetry.space_group_name_H-M   'P 1'
#
loop_
_entity.id
_entity.type
_entity.pdbx_description
1 polymer ?
#
loop_
_entity_poly.entity_id
_entity_poly.type
_entity_poly.pdbx_seq_one_letter_code
_entity_poly.pdbx_strand_id
1 'polypeptide(L)'
;MFVGHALVAFSLVAAVAERRDLPTRRVLLLGALAGAFATLPDVDILYALTGLLGTSGLFDAANSFWATGNLVHRTVTHSLVVGTVIVVAVAGWHRSDRWSSAASLVLVAGLVATVTAMSGPISGVLTMVFVGGALAITALAVRHDVSTRSTAAAAAVGLLSHPFGDLLTGQPPLFLYPFDGTLVTDRIALHADPTVHLLGAFWVELGTAWVALAVFLWVTDRSLRPHLNLRATGAWPTASPRS
;
A
#
# COMPACT_ATOMS: atom_id res chain seq x y z
N MET A 1 -8.54 -0.87 -3.29
CA MET A 1 -8.70 -1.12 -1.83
C MET A 1 -7.78 -0.15 -1.08
N PHE A 2 -8.22 0.52 -0.02
CA PHE A 2 -7.40 1.61 0.54
C PHE A 2 -6.53 1.20 1.74
N VAL A 3 -6.93 0.22 2.55
CA VAL A 3 -6.24 -0.04 3.83
C VAL A 3 -5.65 -1.46 3.88
N GLY A 4 -6.19 -2.40 3.11
CA GLY A 4 -5.82 -3.80 3.19
C GLY A 4 -4.33 -4.07 2.94
N HIS A 5 -3.72 -3.45 1.93
CA HIS A 5 -2.31 -3.72 1.57
C HIS A 5 -1.33 -3.22 2.60
N ALA A 6 -1.60 -2.06 3.21
CA ALA A 6 -0.80 -1.53 4.30
C ALA A 6 -0.76 -2.50 5.48
N LEU A 7 -1.93 -3.05 5.83
CA LEU A 7 -2.11 -4.02 6.90
C LEU A 7 -1.49 -5.37 6.57
N VAL A 8 -1.60 -5.83 5.32
CA VAL A 8 -0.94 -7.06 4.85
C VAL A 8 0.58 -6.91 4.89
N ALA A 9 1.13 -5.83 4.33
CA ALA A 9 2.56 -5.57 4.33
C ALA A 9 3.12 -5.44 5.76
N PHE A 10 2.41 -4.71 6.63
CA PHE A 10 2.71 -4.65 8.06
C PHE A 10 2.75 -6.06 8.67
N SER A 11 1.68 -6.84 8.48
CA SER A 11 1.52 -8.16 9.08
C SER A 11 2.63 -9.12 8.66
N LEU A 12 2.96 -9.15 7.36
CA LEU A 12 3.97 -10.02 6.81
C LEU A 12 5.36 -9.67 7.35
N VAL A 13 5.74 -8.39 7.31
CA VAL A 13 7.07 -7.96 7.75
C VAL A 13 7.21 -8.07 9.26
N ALA A 14 6.20 -7.65 10.03
CA ALA A 14 6.20 -7.81 11.48
C ALA A 14 6.29 -9.28 11.87
N ALA A 15 5.51 -10.17 11.24
CA ALA A 15 5.56 -11.59 11.58
C ALA A 15 6.89 -12.26 11.25
N VAL A 16 7.51 -11.90 10.12
CA VAL A 16 8.85 -12.40 9.78
C VAL A 16 9.90 -11.84 10.74
N ALA A 17 9.82 -10.57 11.12
CA ALA A 17 10.73 -9.94 12.07
C ALA A 17 10.62 -10.56 13.48
N GLU A 18 9.41 -10.84 13.94
CA GLU A 18 9.13 -11.51 15.22
C GLU A 18 9.72 -12.93 15.23
N ARG A 19 9.55 -13.70 14.14
CA ARG A 19 10.18 -15.03 13.99
C ARG A 19 11.71 -15.02 13.95
N ARG A 20 12.32 -13.84 13.86
CA ARG A 20 13.77 -13.65 13.94
C ARG A 20 14.20 -13.13 15.30
N ASP A 21 13.31 -13.18 16.29
CA ASP A 21 13.53 -12.77 17.67
C ASP A 21 14.06 -11.32 17.78
N LEU A 22 13.61 -10.45 16.87
CA LEU A 22 13.97 -9.04 16.93
C LEU A 22 13.22 -8.36 18.09
N PRO A 23 13.80 -7.33 18.72
CA PRO A 23 13.10 -6.60 19.77
C PRO A 23 11.76 -6.05 19.27
N THR A 24 10.70 -6.13 20.08
CA THR A 24 9.33 -5.70 19.73
C THR A 24 9.27 -4.33 19.04
N ARG A 25 10.02 -3.34 19.56
CA ARG A 25 10.09 -1.99 18.94
C ARG A 25 10.57 -2.05 17.50
N ARG A 26 11.55 -2.91 17.21
CA ARG A 26 12.11 -3.10 15.86
C ARG A 26 11.14 -3.83 14.95
N VAL A 27 10.44 -4.85 15.46
CA VAL A 27 9.40 -5.57 14.74
C VAL A 27 8.29 -4.61 14.29
N LEU A 28 7.76 -3.82 15.23
CA LEU A 28 6.72 -2.83 14.94
C LEU A 28 7.19 -1.75 13.97
N LEU A 29 8.43 -1.27 14.11
CA LEU A 29 9.01 -0.29 13.20
C LEU A 29 9.12 -0.85 11.77
N LEU A 30 9.61 -2.08 11.60
CA LEU A 30 9.74 -2.70 10.28
C LEU A 30 8.38 -2.95 9.63
N GLY A 31 7.41 -3.44 10.41
CA GLY A 31 6.02 -3.56 9.96
C GLY A 31 5.44 -2.22 9.54
N ALA A 32 5.62 -1.17 10.35
CA ALA A 32 5.11 0.17 10.05
C ALA A 32 5.75 0.77 8.80
N LEU A 33 7.06 0.57 8.58
CA LEU A 33 7.73 0.98 7.35
C LEU A 33 7.18 0.25 6.13
N ALA A 34 6.97 -1.07 6.21
CA ALA A 34 6.39 -1.85 5.13
C ALA A 34 4.96 -1.39 4.80
N GLY A 35 4.15 -1.15 5.83
CA GLY A 35 2.82 -0.56 5.69
C GLY A 35 2.85 0.82 5.05
N ALA A 36 3.77 1.69 5.46
CA ALA A 36 3.93 3.04 4.88
C ALA A 36 4.34 2.99 3.40
N PHE A 37 5.24 2.07 3.03
CA PHE A 37 5.57 1.84 1.62
C PHE A 37 4.38 1.27 0.84
N ALA A 38 3.56 0.42 1.45
CA ALA A 38 2.35 -0.11 0.83
C ALA A 38 1.23 0.94 0.69
N THR A 39 1.14 1.98 1.53
CA THR A 39 0.17 3.08 1.33
C THR A 39 0.64 4.11 0.32
N LEU A 40 1.92 4.08 -0.03
CA LEU A 40 2.53 5.15 -0.80
C LEU A 40 1.98 5.25 -2.24
N PRO A 41 1.66 4.15 -2.95
CA PRO A 41 0.94 4.21 -4.22
C PRO A 41 -0.39 4.98 -4.17
N ASP A 42 -1.09 5.01 -3.03
CA ASP A 42 -2.38 5.70 -2.88
C ASP A 42 -2.27 7.24 -2.95
N VAL A 43 -1.06 7.80 -3.01
CA VAL A 43 -0.87 9.23 -3.30
C VAL A 43 -1.34 9.61 -4.71
N ASP A 44 -1.63 8.63 -5.58
CA ASP A 44 -2.23 8.91 -6.88
C ASP A 44 -3.51 9.73 -6.73
N ILE A 45 -4.33 9.56 -5.68
CA ILE A 45 -5.55 10.34 -5.45
C ILE A 45 -5.33 11.85 -5.49
N LEU A 46 -4.09 12.34 -5.32
CA LEU A 46 -3.74 13.75 -5.52
C LEU A 46 -4.01 14.25 -6.95
N TYR A 47 -4.17 13.36 -7.95
CA TYR A 47 -4.70 13.71 -9.27
C TYR A 47 -6.09 14.38 -9.16
N ALA A 48 -6.84 14.14 -8.08
CA ALA A 48 -8.12 14.78 -7.82
C ALA A 48 -8.03 16.31 -7.88
N LEU A 49 -6.90 16.87 -7.44
CA LEU A 49 -6.66 18.31 -7.43
C LEU A 49 -6.45 18.87 -8.85
N THR A 50 -5.95 18.06 -9.78
CA THR A 50 -5.65 18.47 -11.16
C THR A 50 -6.78 18.16 -12.13
N GLY A 51 -7.59 17.12 -11.88
CA GLY A 51 -8.74 16.74 -12.72
C GLY A 51 -9.86 17.79 -12.79
N LEU A 52 -9.87 18.74 -11.86
CA LEU A 52 -10.84 19.85 -11.79
C LEU A 52 -10.39 21.11 -12.58
N LEU A 53 -9.15 21.14 -13.08
CA LEU A 53 -8.60 22.30 -13.77
C LEU A 53 -8.98 22.29 -15.25
N GLY A 54 -9.48 23.43 -15.76
CA GLY A 54 -9.72 23.64 -17.20
C GLY A 54 -11.00 23.00 -17.75
N THR A 55 -11.92 22.56 -16.90
CA THR A 55 -13.17 21.90 -17.31
C THR A 55 -14.31 22.91 -17.47
N SER A 56 -15.10 22.78 -18.53
CA SER A 56 -16.25 23.66 -18.86
C SER A 56 -17.53 23.36 -18.10
N GLY A 57 -17.61 22.22 -17.39
CA GLY A 57 -18.80 21.80 -16.66
C GLY A 57 -18.54 20.62 -15.71
N LEU A 58 -19.50 20.37 -14.81
CA LEU A 58 -19.38 19.35 -13.76
C LEU A 58 -19.19 17.92 -14.31
N PHE A 59 -19.89 17.57 -15.40
CA PHE A 59 -19.76 16.27 -16.03
C PHE A 59 -18.40 16.08 -16.72
N ASP A 60 -17.88 17.12 -17.37
CA ASP A 60 -16.55 17.10 -17.98
C ASP A 60 -15.45 16.95 -16.91
N ALA A 61 -15.62 17.64 -15.78
CA ALA A 61 -14.73 17.50 -14.63
C ALA A 61 -14.75 16.09 -14.05
N ALA A 62 -15.92 15.49 -13.89
CA ALA A 62 -16.06 14.11 -13.42
C ALA A 62 -15.40 13.10 -14.38
N ASN A 63 -15.62 13.25 -15.69
CA ASN A 63 -15.01 12.37 -16.69
C ASN A 63 -13.49 12.51 -16.71
N SER A 64 -12.96 13.74 -16.68
CA SER A 64 -11.52 14.02 -16.61
C SER A 64 -10.89 13.44 -15.35
N PHE A 65 -11.56 13.58 -14.21
CA PHE A 65 -11.16 12.99 -12.93
C PHE A 65 -11.02 11.47 -13.03
N TRP A 66 -12.05 10.77 -13.50
CA TRP A 66 -12.02 9.31 -13.59
C TRP A 66 -11.03 8.80 -14.63
N ALA A 67 -10.90 9.48 -15.78
CA ALA A 67 -9.96 9.10 -16.83
C ALA A 67 -8.50 9.26 -16.36
N THR A 68 -8.17 10.41 -15.76
CA THR A 68 -6.83 10.69 -15.23
C THR A 68 -6.50 9.73 -14.08
N GLY A 69 -7.46 9.51 -13.19
CA GLY A 69 -7.30 8.59 -12.08
C GLY A 69 -7.02 7.17 -12.53
N ASN A 70 -7.86 6.62 -13.41
CA ASN A 70 -7.65 5.28 -13.93
C ASN A 70 -6.31 5.13 -14.67
N LEU A 71 -5.87 6.16 -15.39
CA LEU A 71 -4.58 6.14 -16.07
C LEU A 71 -3.44 6.04 -15.06
N VAL A 72 -3.32 7.01 -14.15
CA VAL A 72 -2.20 7.08 -13.19
C VAL A 72 -2.19 5.86 -12.28
N HIS A 73 -3.36 5.50 -11.75
CA HIS A 73 -3.53 4.39 -10.82
C HIS A 73 -3.07 3.07 -11.42
N ARG A 74 -3.56 2.74 -12.63
CA ARG A 74 -3.28 1.44 -13.28
C ARG A 74 -1.88 1.35 -13.88
N THR A 75 -1.22 2.48 -14.11
CA THR A 75 0.11 2.53 -14.72
C THR A 75 1.19 2.77 -13.67
N VAL A 76 1.27 3.96 -13.12
CA VAL A 76 2.42 4.41 -12.32
C VAL A 76 2.42 3.75 -10.96
N THR A 77 1.30 3.79 -10.24
CA THR A 77 1.26 3.41 -8.82
C THR A 77 1.04 1.91 -8.63
N HIS A 78 0.40 1.24 -9.60
CA HIS A 78 0.22 -0.22 -9.61
C HIS A 78 1.18 -1.00 -10.54
N SER A 79 2.26 -0.38 -11.05
CA SER A 79 3.28 -1.10 -11.81
C SER A 79 4.33 -1.75 -10.90
N LEU A 80 4.57 -3.04 -11.12
CA LEU A 80 5.65 -3.79 -10.46
C LEU A 80 7.03 -3.31 -10.93
N VAL A 81 7.13 -2.86 -12.18
CA VAL A 81 8.38 -2.31 -12.73
C VAL A 81 8.71 -1.00 -12.03
N VAL A 82 7.74 -0.08 -11.94
CA VAL A 82 7.91 1.20 -11.25
C VAL A 82 8.25 0.96 -9.78
N GLY A 83 7.49 0.08 -9.10
CA GLY A 83 7.79 -0.30 -7.71
C GLY A 83 9.20 -0.87 -7.53
N THR A 84 9.65 -1.74 -8.43
CA THR A 84 11.01 -2.32 -8.39
C THR A 84 12.09 -1.27 -8.57
N VAL A 85 11.91 -0.34 -9.51
CA VAL A 85 12.82 0.78 -9.72
C VAL A 85 12.92 1.64 -8.45
N ILE A 86 11.79 1.92 -7.81
CA ILE A 86 11.74 2.68 -6.55
C ILE A 86 12.45 1.93 -5.43
N VAL A 87 12.28 0.61 -5.31
CA VAL A 87 13.00 -0.21 -4.31
C VAL A 87 14.52 -0.08 -4.48
N VAL A 88 15.02 -0.12 -5.72
CA VAL A 88 16.46 0.04 -6.01
C VAL A 88 16.92 1.45 -5.65
N ALA A 89 16.16 2.47 -6.01
CA ALA A 89 16.46 3.86 -5.65
C ALA A 89 16.47 4.08 -4.12
N VAL A 90 15.53 3.48 -3.39
CA VAL A 90 15.48 3.50 -1.93
C VAL A 90 16.73 2.85 -1.33
N ALA A 91 17.15 1.70 -1.85
CA ALA A 91 18.35 1.02 -1.36
C ALA A 91 19.62 1.85 -1.60
N GLY A 92 19.77 2.46 -2.78
CA GLY A 92 20.92 3.31 -3.09
C GLY A 92 20.91 4.62 -2.29
N TRP A 93 19.75 5.25 -2.13
CA TRP A 93 19.58 6.46 -1.32
C TRP A 93 19.91 6.22 0.15
N HIS A 94 19.44 5.10 0.70
CA HIS A 94 19.69 4.73 2.10
C HIS A 94 21.20 4.62 2.43
N ARG A 95 22.01 4.05 1.52
CA ARG A 95 23.47 3.92 1.71
C ARG A 95 24.18 5.25 1.89
N SER A 96 23.62 6.33 1.35
CA SER A 96 24.08 7.71 1.51
C SER A 96 25.53 7.99 1.03
N ASP A 97 26.18 7.08 0.32
CA ASP A 97 27.46 7.36 -0.34
C ASP A 97 27.24 8.11 -1.66
N ARG A 98 28.22 8.94 -2.05
CA ARG A 98 28.08 9.85 -3.21
C ARG A 98 27.66 9.16 -4.50
N TRP A 99 28.14 7.94 -4.74
CA TRP A 99 27.90 7.22 -5.99
C TRP A 99 26.53 6.55 -5.97
N SER A 100 26.17 5.88 -4.87
CA SER A 100 24.84 5.29 -4.71
C SER A 100 23.74 6.34 -4.73
N SER A 101 23.95 7.49 -4.08
CA SER A 101 23.01 8.61 -4.12
C SER A 101 22.87 9.20 -5.51
N ALA A 102 23.97 9.44 -6.22
CA ALA A 102 23.92 9.92 -7.61
C ALA A 102 23.22 8.92 -8.54
N ALA A 103 23.53 7.63 -8.44
CA ALA A 103 22.87 6.60 -9.22
C ALA A 103 21.36 6.52 -8.93
N SER A 104 20.96 6.66 -7.66
CA SER A 104 19.55 6.68 -7.27
C SER A 104 18.82 7.89 -7.84
N LEU A 105 19.44 9.07 -7.81
CA LEU A 105 18.87 10.29 -8.41
C LEU A 105 18.73 10.17 -9.93
N VAL A 106 19.74 9.63 -10.62
CA VAL A 106 19.67 9.37 -12.06
C VAL A 106 18.56 8.39 -12.39
N LEU A 107 18.43 7.31 -11.61
CA LEU A 107 17.39 6.30 -11.79
C LEU A 107 15.98 6.91 -11.61
N VAL A 108 15.79 7.71 -10.55
CA VAL A 108 14.53 8.40 -10.28
C VAL A 108 14.21 9.45 -11.35
N ALA A 109 15.19 10.25 -11.77
CA ALA A 109 15.02 11.23 -12.82
C ALA A 109 14.65 10.55 -14.15
N GLY A 110 15.30 9.44 -14.49
CA GLY A 110 14.97 8.63 -15.66
C GLY A 110 13.56 8.05 -15.59
N LEU A 111 13.13 7.57 -14.41
CA LEU A 111 11.76 7.10 -14.19
C LEU A 111 10.74 8.22 -14.41
N VAL A 112 10.92 9.38 -13.77
CA VAL A 112 10.02 10.54 -13.90
C VAL A 112 9.96 11.01 -15.35
N ALA A 113 11.10 11.10 -16.04
CA ALA A 113 11.15 11.47 -17.45
C ALA A 113 10.40 10.47 -18.34
N THR A 114 10.58 9.16 -18.10
CA THR A 114 9.90 8.10 -18.84
C THR A 114 8.39 8.17 -18.63
N VAL A 115 7.93 8.26 -17.38
CA VAL A 115 6.49 8.38 -17.08
C VAL A 115 5.91 9.67 -17.68
N THR A 116 6.63 10.78 -17.62
CA THR A 116 6.19 12.05 -18.21
C THR A 116 6.04 11.93 -19.72
N ALA A 117 7.00 11.31 -20.40
CA ALA A 117 6.99 11.14 -21.85
C ALA A 117 5.87 10.21 -22.32
N MET A 118 5.55 9.16 -21.55
CA MET A 118 4.57 8.15 -21.95
C MET A 118 3.14 8.44 -21.48
N SER A 119 2.99 9.02 -20.29
CA SER A 119 1.69 9.20 -19.62
C SER A 119 1.39 10.66 -19.30
N GLY A 120 2.20 11.59 -19.79
CA GLY A 120 1.98 13.03 -19.69
C GLY A 120 2.49 13.68 -18.39
N PRO A 121 2.47 15.02 -18.34
CA PRO A 121 3.08 15.81 -17.25
C PRO A 121 2.45 15.57 -15.88
N ILE A 122 1.14 15.34 -15.80
CA ILE A 122 0.44 15.05 -14.53
C ILE A 122 0.98 13.76 -13.91
N SER A 123 1.10 12.70 -14.71
CA SER A 123 1.68 11.41 -14.28
C SER A 123 3.12 11.59 -13.83
N GLY A 124 3.89 12.44 -14.51
CA GLY A 124 5.24 12.84 -14.10
C GLY A 124 5.28 13.49 -12.72
N VAL A 125 4.42 14.47 -12.47
CA VAL A 125 4.30 15.16 -11.17
C VAL A 125 3.93 14.18 -10.05
N LEU A 126 2.95 13.31 -10.29
CA LEU A 126 2.55 12.30 -9.30
C LEU A 126 3.66 11.28 -9.05
N THR A 127 4.44 10.92 -10.08
CA THR A 127 5.64 10.10 -9.92
C THR A 127 6.68 10.79 -9.03
N MET A 128 6.87 12.11 -9.16
CA MET A 128 7.77 12.85 -8.28
C MET A 128 7.28 12.83 -6.82
N VAL A 129 5.97 13.00 -6.59
CA VAL A 129 5.39 12.90 -5.24
C VAL A 129 5.56 11.49 -4.67
N PHE A 130 5.28 10.47 -5.49
CA PHE A 130 5.44 9.07 -5.14
C PHE A 130 6.88 8.77 -4.70
N VAL A 131 7.86 9.08 -5.55
CA VAL A 131 9.26 8.85 -5.21
C VAL A 131 9.71 9.70 -4.03
N GLY A 132 9.29 10.97 -3.95
CA GLY A 132 9.58 11.84 -2.82
C GLY A 132 9.12 11.24 -1.49
N GLY A 133 7.93 10.67 -1.45
CA GLY A 133 7.42 9.95 -0.27
C GLY A 133 8.24 8.69 0.05
N ALA A 134 8.68 7.93 -0.95
CA ALA A 134 9.55 6.76 -0.74
C ALA A 134 10.90 7.17 -0.11
N LEU A 135 11.49 8.27 -0.59
CA LEU A 135 12.73 8.81 -0.05
C LEU A 135 12.52 9.37 1.37
N ALA A 136 11.36 9.98 1.65
CA ALA A 136 11.01 10.47 3.00
C ALA A 136 10.86 9.32 4.01
N ILE A 137 10.17 8.23 3.64
CA ILE A 137 10.08 7.01 4.46
C ILE A 137 11.47 6.42 4.69
N THR A 138 12.32 6.42 3.65
CA THR A 138 13.71 5.96 3.75
C THR A 138 14.53 6.81 4.73
N ALA A 139 14.37 8.13 4.69
CA ALA A 139 15.02 9.03 5.63
C ALA A 139 14.57 8.77 7.08
N LEU A 140 13.29 8.47 7.30
CA LEU A 140 12.78 8.05 8.61
C LEU A 140 13.40 6.73 9.06
N ALA A 141 13.56 5.77 8.15
CA ALA A 141 14.22 4.50 8.43
C ALA A 141 15.70 4.69 8.84
N VAL A 142 16.43 5.59 8.17
CA VAL A 142 17.81 5.98 8.54
C VAL A 142 17.84 6.60 9.95
N ARG A 143 16.91 7.53 10.25
CA ARG A 143 16.80 8.17 11.59
C ARG A 143 16.52 7.19 12.73
N HIS A 144 16.02 6.00 12.42
CA HIS A 144 15.75 4.94 13.38
C HIS A 144 16.71 3.75 13.24
N ASP A 145 17.90 3.97 12.66
CA ASP A 145 18.97 2.99 12.51
C ASP A 145 18.50 1.68 11.84
N VAL A 146 17.57 1.79 10.89
CA VAL A 146 17.13 0.65 10.07
C VAL A 146 18.18 0.38 9.02
N SER A 147 18.64 -0.88 8.91
CA SER A 147 19.65 -1.26 7.93
C SER A 147 19.12 -1.11 6.50
N THR A 148 20.01 -0.85 5.53
CA THR A 148 19.66 -0.76 4.11
C THR A 148 18.87 -1.97 3.64
N ARG A 149 19.30 -3.17 4.04
CA ARG A 149 18.66 -4.43 3.67
C ARG A 149 17.23 -4.52 4.20
N SER A 150 17.03 -4.14 5.47
CA SER A 150 15.70 -4.16 6.09
C SER A 150 14.77 -3.10 5.47
N THR A 151 15.27 -1.90 5.19
CA THR A 151 14.49 -0.84 4.51
C THR A 151 14.11 -1.26 3.10
N ALA A 152 15.06 -1.79 2.31
CA ALA A 152 14.80 -2.26 0.96
C ALA A 152 13.81 -3.45 0.93
N ALA A 153 13.91 -4.37 1.90
CA ALA A 153 12.96 -5.47 2.03
C ALA A 153 11.56 -4.99 2.41
N ALA A 154 11.44 -4.03 3.34
CA ALA A 154 10.16 -3.41 3.69
C ALA A 154 9.54 -2.67 2.51
N ALA A 155 10.36 -1.92 1.75
CA ALA A 155 9.93 -1.26 0.51
C ALA A 155 9.48 -2.26 -0.54
N ALA A 156 10.22 -3.34 -0.74
CA ALA A 156 9.86 -4.40 -1.69
C ALA A 156 8.53 -5.06 -1.33
N VAL A 157 8.34 -5.47 -0.06
CA VAL A 157 7.08 -6.05 0.38
C VAL A 157 5.94 -5.05 0.23
N GLY A 158 6.13 -3.80 0.65
CA GLY A 158 5.08 -2.78 0.56
C GLY A 158 4.68 -2.46 -0.88
N LEU A 159 5.65 -2.03 -1.70
CA LEU A 159 5.41 -1.56 -3.06
C LEU A 159 5.00 -2.68 -4.02
N LEU A 160 5.56 -3.89 -3.87
CA LEU A 160 5.29 -4.98 -4.82
C LEU A 160 4.05 -5.80 -4.43
N SER A 161 3.58 -5.74 -3.18
CA SER A 161 2.29 -6.34 -2.82
C SER A 161 1.10 -5.41 -3.12
N HIS A 162 1.33 -4.10 -3.16
CA HIS A 162 0.27 -3.11 -3.40
C HIS A 162 -0.55 -3.38 -4.67
N PRO A 163 0.02 -3.70 -5.84
CA PRO A 163 -0.80 -3.84 -7.06
C PRO A 163 -1.85 -4.96 -7.00
N PHE A 164 -1.68 -5.95 -6.12
CA PHE A 164 -2.47 -7.17 -6.14
C PHE A 164 -3.85 -7.05 -5.47
N GLY A 165 -4.08 -6.10 -4.56
CA GLY A 165 -5.42 -5.96 -3.97
C GLY A 165 -6.48 -5.44 -4.95
N ASP A 166 -6.06 -4.82 -6.05
CA ASP A 166 -6.97 -4.43 -7.13
C ASP A 166 -7.59 -5.61 -7.87
N LEU A 167 -6.99 -6.80 -7.77
CA LEU A 167 -7.54 -8.03 -8.36
C LEU A 167 -8.91 -8.40 -7.80
N LEU A 168 -9.34 -7.86 -6.67
CA LEU A 168 -10.65 -8.13 -6.09
C LEU A 168 -11.68 -7.01 -6.30
N THR A 169 -11.25 -5.77 -6.56
CA THR A 169 -12.16 -4.62 -6.57
C THR A 169 -12.24 -3.91 -7.93
N GLY A 170 -11.22 -4.05 -8.77
CA GLY A 170 -11.07 -3.27 -10.00
C GLY A 170 -10.78 -4.11 -11.24
N GLN A 171 -10.40 -3.41 -12.31
CA GLN A 171 -9.74 -4.02 -13.45
C GLN A 171 -8.28 -4.30 -13.08
N PRO A 172 -7.70 -5.42 -13.52
CA PRO A 172 -6.28 -5.68 -13.29
C PRO A 172 -5.41 -4.49 -13.73
N PRO A 173 -4.44 -4.09 -12.88
CA PRO A 173 -3.45 -3.09 -13.25
C PRO A 173 -2.60 -3.51 -14.45
N LEU A 174 -1.96 -2.52 -15.08
CA LEU A 174 -0.91 -2.77 -16.05
C LEU A 174 0.38 -3.07 -15.30
N PHE A 175 0.46 -4.26 -14.69
CA PHE A 175 1.56 -4.69 -13.82
C PHE A 175 2.96 -4.48 -14.43
N LEU A 176 3.08 -4.58 -15.76
CA LEU A 176 4.35 -4.48 -16.49
C LEU A 176 4.59 -3.12 -17.14
N TYR A 177 3.71 -2.12 -16.95
CA TYR A 177 3.92 -0.76 -17.44
C TYR A 177 5.33 -0.27 -17.04
N PRO A 178 6.12 0.33 -17.95
CA PRO A 178 5.75 0.83 -19.28
C PRO A 178 5.85 -0.18 -20.43
N PHE A 179 6.12 -1.45 -20.16
CA PHE A 179 6.22 -2.46 -21.20
C PHE A 179 4.84 -2.97 -21.60
N ASP A 180 4.68 -3.26 -22.89
CA ASP A 180 3.48 -3.88 -23.44
C ASP A 180 3.47 -5.37 -23.07
N GLY A 181 2.95 -5.68 -21.89
CA GLY A 181 2.81 -7.05 -21.40
C GLY A 181 1.67 -7.16 -20.41
N THR A 182 0.90 -8.25 -20.52
CA THR A 182 -0.23 -8.54 -19.64
C THR A 182 0.11 -9.71 -18.73
N LEU A 183 0.15 -9.46 -17.42
CA LEU A 183 0.38 -10.50 -16.42
C LEU A 183 -0.93 -11.19 -16.00
N VAL A 184 -1.98 -10.39 -15.80
CA VAL A 184 -3.30 -10.84 -15.39
C VAL A 184 -4.33 -10.14 -16.27
N THR A 185 -5.19 -10.91 -16.94
CA THR A 185 -6.20 -10.39 -17.86
C THR A 185 -7.47 -10.00 -17.13
N ASP A 186 -7.86 -10.79 -16.14
CA ASP A 186 -9.15 -10.68 -15.47
C ASP A 186 -9.00 -10.58 -13.96
N ARG A 187 -9.93 -9.86 -13.33
CA ARG A 187 -10.03 -9.81 -11.87
C ARG A 187 -10.43 -11.19 -11.31
N ILE A 188 -10.13 -11.41 -10.05
CA ILE A 188 -10.56 -12.60 -9.31
C ILE A 188 -12.04 -12.42 -8.93
N ALA A 189 -12.92 -13.16 -9.60
CA ALA A 189 -14.34 -13.17 -9.30
C ALA A 189 -14.65 -14.09 -8.12
N LEU A 190 -14.96 -13.49 -6.96
CA LEU A 190 -15.42 -14.24 -5.77
C LEU A 190 -16.85 -14.79 -5.95
N HIS A 191 -17.67 -14.13 -6.77
CA HIS A 191 -19.06 -14.51 -7.05
C HIS A 191 -19.51 -13.89 -8.38
N ALA A 192 -20.49 -14.51 -9.06
CA ALA A 192 -21.03 -14.00 -10.33
C ALA A 192 -21.91 -12.76 -10.14
N ASP A 193 -22.71 -12.73 -9.08
CA ASP A 193 -23.46 -11.53 -8.67
C ASP A 193 -22.51 -10.41 -8.20
N PRO A 194 -22.57 -9.20 -8.79
CA PRO A 194 -21.68 -8.09 -8.45
C PRO A 194 -21.78 -7.60 -7.00
N THR A 195 -22.98 -7.63 -6.40
CA THR A 195 -23.18 -7.19 -5.02
C THR A 195 -22.54 -8.17 -4.05
N VAL A 196 -22.75 -9.48 -4.25
CA VAL A 196 -22.11 -10.53 -3.43
C VAL A 196 -20.59 -10.49 -3.60
N HIS A 197 -20.09 -10.24 -4.81
CA HIS A 197 -18.66 -10.06 -5.06
C HIS A 197 -18.07 -8.89 -4.25
N LEU A 198 -18.71 -7.71 -4.26
CA LEU A 198 -18.27 -6.55 -3.50
C LEU A 198 -18.28 -6.80 -1.99
N LEU A 199 -19.33 -7.46 -1.47
CA LEU A 199 -19.39 -7.85 -0.06
C LEU A 199 -18.26 -8.82 0.28
N GLY A 200 -17.97 -9.79 -0.60
CA GLY A 200 -16.84 -10.71 -0.45
C GLY A 200 -15.50 -9.97 -0.40
N ALA A 201 -15.26 -9.04 -1.33
CA ALA A 201 -14.04 -8.23 -1.36
C ALA A 201 -13.89 -7.37 -0.10
N PHE A 202 -14.99 -6.78 0.38
CA PHE A 202 -15.02 -6.04 1.65
C PHE A 202 -14.69 -6.93 2.85
N TRP A 203 -15.23 -8.15 2.92
CA TRP A 203 -14.89 -9.11 3.98
C TRP A 203 -13.42 -9.54 3.95
N VAL A 204 -12.83 -9.67 2.76
CA VAL A 204 -11.39 -9.90 2.62
C VAL A 204 -10.61 -8.70 3.19
N GLU A 205 -11.00 -7.47 2.87
CA GLU A 205 -10.37 -6.27 3.43
C GLU A 205 -10.45 -6.25 4.96
N LEU A 206 -11.64 -6.50 5.52
CA LEU A 206 -11.83 -6.58 6.96
C LEU A 206 -11.00 -7.71 7.58
N GLY A 207 -10.85 -8.84 6.89
CA GLY A 207 -9.97 -9.94 7.29
C GLY A 207 -8.51 -9.49 7.44
N THR A 208 -8.00 -8.65 6.53
CA THR A 208 -6.62 -8.11 6.65
C THR A 208 -6.43 -7.24 7.89
N ALA A 209 -7.45 -6.48 8.30
CA ALA A 209 -7.43 -5.71 9.55
C ALA A 209 -7.38 -6.61 10.78
N TRP A 210 -8.16 -7.70 10.78
CA TRP A 210 -8.10 -8.69 11.85
C TRP A 210 -6.74 -9.40 11.92
N VAL A 211 -6.14 -9.73 10.78
CA VAL A 211 -4.80 -10.33 10.72
C VAL A 211 -3.75 -9.35 11.28
N ALA A 212 -3.78 -8.08 10.88
CA ALA A 212 -2.85 -7.08 11.38
C ALA A 212 -3.00 -6.85 12.89
N LEU A 213 -4.24 -6.82 13.39
CA LEU A 213 -4.51 -6.76 14.83
C LEU A 213 -3.97 -7.99 15.56
N ALA A 214 -4.19 -9.20 15.02
CA ALA A 214 -3.69 -10.43 15.61
C ALA A 214 -2.15 -10.45 15.66
N VAL A 215 -1.48 -10.04 14.59
CA VAL A 215 -0.02 -9.92 14.54
C VAL A 215 0.47 -8.87 15.54
N PHE A 216 -0.17 -7.71 15.62
CA PHE A 216 0.18 -6.67 16.58
C PHE A 216 0.09 -7.19 18.03
N LEU A 217 -0.98 -7.91 18.37
CA LEU A 217 -1.18 -8.45 19.70
C LEU A 217 -0.19 -9.57 20.03
N TRP A 218 0.10 -10.44 19.06
CA TRP A 218 1.11 -11.47 19.21
C TRP A 218 2.49 -10.87 19.49
N VAL A 219 2.93 -9.90 18.67
CA VAL A 219 4.23 -9.21 18.79
C VAL A 219 4.34 -8.43 20.11
N THR A 220 3.23 -7.96 20.66
CA THR A 220 3.21 -7.17 21.91
C THR A 220 2.90 -8.01 23.14
N ASP A 221 2.76 -9.33 23.00
CA ASP A 221 2.31 -10.27 24.04
C ASP A 221 1.04 -9.79 24.77
N ARG A 222 0.11 -9.23 23.99
CA ARG A 222 -1.19 -8.74 24.48
C ARG A 222 -2.29 -9.71 24.10
N SER A 223 -3.29 -9.83 24.96
CA SER A 223 -4.49 -10.61 24.67
C SER A 223 -5.70 -9.72 24.37
N LEU A 224 -6.57 -10.18 23.46
CA LEU A 224 -7.87 -9.54 23.21
C LEU A 224 -8.85 -9.74 24.38
N ARG A 225 -8.70 -10.84 25.14
CA ARG A 225 -9.67 -11.30 26.14
C ARG A 225 -10.06 -10.23 27.17
N PRO A 226 -9.14 -9.40 27.71
CA PRO A 226 -9.50 -8.35 28.68
C PRO A 226 -10.34 -7.22 28.08
N HIS A 227 -10.36 -7.08 26.75
CA HIS A 227 -11.04 -5.99 26.03
C HIS A 227 -12.34 -6.45 25.35
N LEU A 228 -12.59 -7.76 25.31
CA LEU A 228 -13.82 -8.34 24.79
C LEU A 228 -14.84 -8.43 25.92
N ASN A 229 -15.78 -7.49 25.95
CA ASN A 229 -16.94 -7.58 26.84
C ASN A 229 -17.95 -8.59 26.27
N LEU A 230 -17.71 -9.89 26.50
CA LEU A 230 -18.60 -10.98 26.09
C LEU A 230 -19.97 -10.98 26.79
N ARG A 231 -20.27 -9.96 27.61
CA ARG A 231 -21.53 -9.81 28.35
C ARG A 231 -22.70 -9.28 27.50
N ALA A 232 -22.49 -9.00 26.22
CA ALA A 232 -23.57 -8.58 25.32
C ALA A 232 -24.42 -9.75 24.76
N THR A 233 -24.02 -11.01 24.96
CA THR A 233 -24.84 -12.18 24.58
C THR A 233 -25.36 -12.91 25.82
N GLY A 234 -26.52 -12.47 26.33
CA GLY A 234 -27.44 -13.32 27.08
C GLY A 234 -27.21 -13.47 28.59
N ALA A 235 -27.24 -12.38 29.36
CA ALA A 235 -27.61 -12.47 30.78
C ALA A 235 -29.11 -12.14 30.91
N TRP A 236 -29.97 -13.14 30.74
CA TRP A 236 -31.36 -13.03 31.17
C TRP A 236 -31.37 -12.94 32.70
N PRO A 237 -32.03 -11.94 33.33
CA PRO A 237 -32.12 -11.93 34.78
C PRO A 237 -32.98 -13.13 35.21
N THR A 238 -32.37 -14.10 35.87
CA THR A 238 -33.12 -15.12 36.61
C THR A 238 -33.91 -14.42 37.69
N ALA A 239 -35.23 -14.35 37.51
CA ALA A 239 -36.14 -13.86 38.53
C ALA A 239 -35.92 -14.67 39.82
N SER A 240 -35.68 -13.99 40.93
CA SER A 240 -35.69 -14.61 42.25
C SER A 240 -37.12 -15.06 42.59
N PRO A 241 -37.31 -16.24 43.19
CA PRO A 241 -38.61 -16.60 43.73
C PRO A 241 -38.86 -15.72 44.95
N ARG A 242 -39.97 -14.99 44.93
CA ARG A 242 -40.53 -14.41 46.16
C ARG A 242 -41.08 -15.55 47.01
N SER A 243 -40.82 -15.44 48.31
CA SER A 243 -41.30 -16.26 49.43
C SER A 243 -42.74 -16.72 49.31
#